data_AF-A0A2U8W3N5-F1
#
_entry.id   AF-A0A2U8W3N5-F1
#
_cell.length_a   1.000
_cell.length_b   1.000
_cell.length_c   1.000
_cell.angle_alpha   90.00
_cell.angle_beta   90.00
_cell.angle_gamma   90.00
#
_symmetry.space_group_name_H-M   'P 1'
#
loop_
_entity.id
_entity.type
_entity.pdbx_description
1 polymer ?
#
loop_
_entity_poly.entity_id
_entity_poly.type
_entity_poly.pdbx_seq_one_letter_code
_entity_poly.pdbx_strand_id
1 'polypeptide(L)'
;MVEGVRLAADERARSRVLLLDAENRVIACSRGRGILSERYPLRTEGAAQGAYIDAGGRLVAFHATPGYETYRGLGWRGVIEQEIG
;
A
#
# COMPACT_ATOMS: atom_id res chain seq x y z
N MET A 1 14.64 11.32 11.41
CA MET A 1 14.84 11.06 9.97
C MET A 1 14.04 9.81 9.66
N VAL A 2 12.94 9.91 8.90
CA VAL A 2 12.25 8.69 8.44
C VAL A 2 13.18 8.10 7.40
N GLU A 3 13.83 6.98 7.72
CA GLU A 3 14.41 6.12 6.70
C GLU A 3 13.25 5.62 5.85
N GLY A 4 12.91 6.37 4.80
CA GLY A 4 11.97 5.92 3.81
C GLY A 4 12.50 4.60 3.29
N VAL A 5 11.77 3.51 3.61
CA VAL A 5 12.11 2.13 3.28
C VAL A 5 12.71 2.09 1.87
N ARG A 6 14.04 2.01 1.81
CA ARG A 6 14.77 1.74 0.57
C ARG A 6 14.74 0.24 0.43
N LEU A 7 13.67 -0.27 -0.18
CA LEU A 7 13.69 -1.63 -0.71
C LEU A 7 14.95 -1.78 -1.55
N ALA A 8 15.74 -2.82 -1.29
CA ALA A 8 16.86 -3.20 -2.14
C ALA A 8 16.35 -3.41 -3.58
N ALA A 9 17.22 -3.31 -4.58
CA ALA A 9 16.79 -3.38 -5.99
C ALA A 9 16.01 -4.67 -6.30
N ASP A 10 16.40 -5.79 -5.70
CA ASP A 10 15.73 -7.08 -5.85
C ASP A 10 14.34 -7.11 -5.19
N GLU A 11 14.23 -6.54 -3.99
CA GLU A 11 12.94 -6.36 -3.29
C GLU A 11 12.03 -5.43 -4.08
N ARG A 12 12.56 -4.35 -4.68
CA ARG A 12 11.79 -3.45 -5.56
C ARG A 12 11.28 -4.16 -6.80
N ALA A 13 12.08 -5.05 -7.40
CA ALA A 13 11.71 -5.79 -8.60
C ALA A 13 10.53 -6.74 -8.34
N ARG A 14 10.43 -7.28 -7.13
CA ARG A 14 9.34 -8.15 -6.69
C ARG A 14 8.21 -7.45 -5.94
N SER A 15 8.30 -6.12 -5.78
CA SER A 15 7.32 -5.31 -5.07
C SER A 15 6.57 -4.34 -5.99
N ARG A 16 5.30 -4.12 -5.68
CA ARG A 16 4.48 -3.04 -6.21
C ARG A 16 4.00 -2.18 -5.03
N VAL A 17 4.27 -0.88 -5.12
CA VAL A 17 3.89 0.11 -4.10
C VAL A 17 2.71 0.90 -4.62
N LEU A 18 1.68 1.04 -3.79
CA LEU A 18 0.42 1.67 -4.13
C LEU A 18 0.10 2.78 -3.12
N LEU A 19 -0.52 3.84 -3.64
CA LEU A 19 -1.31 4.76 -2.84
C LEU A 19 -2.78 4.52 -3.20
N LEU A 20 -3.58 4.26 -2.17
CA LEU A 20 -5.02 4.04 -2.31
C LEU A 20 -5.81 5.21 -1.72
N ASP A 21 -6.95 5.54 -2.32
CA ASP A 21 -7.93 6.44 -1.71
C ASP A 21 -8.77 5.75 -0.62
N ALA A 22 -9.74 6.48 -0.05
CA ALA A 22 -10.63 5.97 1.00
C ALA A 22 -11.48 4.76 0.58
N GLU A 23 -11.78 4.62 -0.71
CA GLU A 23 -12.53 3.51 -1.31
C GLU A 23 -11.62 2.38 -1.83
N ASN A 24 -10.34 2.41 -1.47
CA ASN A 24 -9.29 1.50 -1.94
C ASN A 24 -9.04 1.57 -3.46
N ARG A 25 -9.37 2.69 -4.12
CA ARG A 25 -8.97 2.92 -5.53
C ARG A 25 -7.49 3.25 -5.61
N VAL A 26 -6.79 2.67 -6.58
CA VAL A 26 -5.38 2.99 -6.83
C VAL A 26 -5.28 4.39 -7.43
N ILE A 27 -4.61 5.31 -6.73
CA ILE A 27 -4.37 6.69 -7.19
C ILE A 27 -2.90 6.96 -7.52
N ALA A 28 -1.97 6.12 -7.04
CA ALA A 28 -0.59 6.06 -7.51
C ALA A 28 -0.05 4.62 -7.44
N CYS A 29 0.86 4.27 -8.33
CA CYS A 29 1.43 2.92 -8.44
C CYS A 29 2.87 2.98 -8.97
N SER A 30 3.81 2.27 -8.32
CA SER A 30 5.23 2.22 -8.74
C SER A 30 5.46 1.56 -10.11
N ARG A 31 4.46 0.86 -10.65
CA ARG A 31 4.51 0.20 -11.96
C ARG A 31 3.59 0.84 -13.01
N GLY A 32 2.95 1.98 -12.70
CA GLY A 32 2.07 2.72 -13.62
C GLY A 32 0.75 2.04 -14.02
N ARG A 33 0.58 0.75 -13.73
CA ARG A 33 -0.62 -0.03 -14.07
C ARG A 33 -1.75 0.20 -13.05
N GLY A 34 -2.99 0.29 -13.55
CA GLY A 34 -4.20 0.26 -12.71
C GLY A 34 -4.59 1.60 -12.07
N ILE A 35 -3.85 2.68 -12.32
CA ILE A 35 -4.13 4.01 -11.76
C ILE A 35 -5.52 4.48 -12.21
N LEU A 36 -6.38 4.83 -11.25
CA LEU A 36 -7.78 5.23 -11.37
C LEU A 36 -8.75 4.16 -11.91
N SER A 37 -8.28 3.01 -12.39
CA SER A 37 -9.11 1.92 -12.91
C SER A 37 -9.20 0.72 -11.97
N GLU A 38 -8.27 0.55 -11.05
CA GLU A 38 -8.20 -0.58 -10.12
C GLU A 38 -8.74 -0.20 -8.74
N ARG A 39 -9.61 -1.07 -8.17
CA ARG A 39 -9.90 -1.10 -6.74
C ARG A 39 -9.13 -2.25 -6.12
N TYR A 40 -8.20 -1.96 -5.21
CA TYR A 40 -7.36 -2.95 -4.59
C TYR A 40 -8.12 -3.64 -3.44
N PRO A 41 -8.17 -4.99 -3.36
CA PRO A 41 -8.93 -5.72 -2.35
C PRO A 41 -8.18 -5.75 -0.99
N LEU A 42 -7.93 -4.58 -0.41
CA LEU A 42 -7.22 -4.44 0.85
C LEU A 42 -8.05 -4.97 2.02
N ARG A 43 -7.45 -5.86 2.82
CA ARG A 43 -8.02 -6.35 4.09
C ARG A 43 -7.35 -5.63 5.25
N THR A 44 -8.07 -4.70 5.88
CA THR A 44 -7.52 -3.95 7.02
C THR A 44 -7.95 -4.48 8.38
N GLU A 45 -9.08 -5.20 8.43
CA GLU A 45 -9.68 -5.68 9.69
C GLU A 45 -9.84 -4.57 10.75
N GLY A 46 -10.06 -3.33 10.28
CA GLY A 46 -10.18 -2.14 11.14
C GLY A 46 -8.85 -1.55 11.62
N ALA A 47 -7.71 -2.20 11.34
CA ALA A 47 -6.40 -1.70 11.74
C ALA A 47 -5.94 -0.52 10.88
N ALA A 48 -5.19 0.40 11.49
CA ALA A 48 -4.53 1.51 10.80
C ALA A 48 -3.32 1.03 9.99
N GLN A 49 -2.66 -0.03 10.42
CA GLN A 49 -1.52 -0.64 9.74
C GLN A 49 -1.50 -2.14 9.99
N GLY A 50 -0.84 -2.89 9.11
CA GLY A 50 -0.71 -4.33 9.26
C GLY A 50 -0.02 -4.98 8.07
N ALA A 51 0.18 -6.29 8.18
CA ALA A 51 0.68 -7.11 7.08
C ALA A 51 -0.01 -8.49 7.08
N TYR A 52 -0.23 -9.05 5.90
CA TYR A 52 -0.83 -10.37 5.72
C TYR A 52 -0.33 -11.06 4.45
N ILE A 53 -0.51 -12.38 4.38
CA ILE A 53 -0.37 -13.13 3.12
C ILE A 53 -1.73 -13.23 2.46
N ASP A 54 -1.83 -12.85 1.19
CA ASP A 54 -3.06 -12.97 0.42
C ASP A 54 -3.27 -14.39 -0.12
N ALA A 55 -4.42 -14.64 -0.76
CA ALA A 55 -4.74 -15.96 -1.32
C ALA A 55 -3.78 -16.38 -2.47
N GLY A 56 -3.06 -15.43 -3.07
CA GLY A 56 -2.06 -15.66 -4.11
C GLY A 56 -0.64 -15.86 -3.56
N GLY A 57 -0.46 -15.91 -2.24
CA GLY A 57 0.86 -16.09 -1.61
C GLY A 57 1.71 -14.81 -1.58
N ARG A 58 1.13 -13.64 -1.82
CA ARG A 58 1.86 -12.36 -1.79
C ARG A 58 1.82 -11.76 -0.40
N LEU A 59 2.95 -11.22 0.05
CA LEU A 59 2.99 -10.38 1.25
C LEU A 59 2.34 -9.03 0.91
N VAL A 60 1.35 -8.64 1.69
CA VAL A 60 0.71 -7.33 1.60
C VAL A 60 0.90 -6.61 2.93
N ALA A 61 1.60 -5.48 2.90
CA ALA A 61 1.75 -4.57 4.03
C ALA A 61 1.03 -3.25 3.75
N PHE A 62 0.40 -2.65 4.76
CA PHE A 62 -0.35 -1.41 4.60
C PHE A 62 -0.22 -0.48 5.80
N HIS A 63 -0.44 0.81 5.54
CA HIS A 63 -0.50 1.84 6.56
C HIS A 63 -1.44 2.97 6.14
N ALA A 64 -2.35 3.38 7.01
CA ALA A 64 -3.22 4.53 6.83
C ALA A 64 -2.39 5.81 6.89
N THR A 65 -2.55 6.69 5.92
CA THR A 65 -1.84 7.97 5.95
C THR A 65 -2.43 8.83 7.06
N PRO A 66 -1.61 9.32 8.01
CA PRO A 66 -2.11 10.20 9.05
C PRO A 66 -2.61 11.51 8.43
N GLY A 67 -3.42 12.22 9.20
CA GLY A 67 -3.76 13.60 8.91
C GLY A 67 -2.56 14.54 9.07
N TYR A 68 -2.80 15.83 8.83
CA TYR A 68 -1.81 16.89 9.06
C TYR A 68 -2.36 17.87 10.10
N GLU A 69 -1.57 18.18 11.12
CA GLU A 69 -1.99 18.99 12.27
C GLU A 69 -3.32 18.50 12.87
N THR A 70 -4.38 19.30 12.77
CA THR A 70 -5.72 19.01 13.26
C THR A 70 -6.64 18.41 12.18
N TYR A 71 -6.20 18.38 10.92
CA TYR A 71 -6.96 17.80 9.83
C TYR A 71 -6.89 16.29 9.88
N ARG A 72 -8.05 15.63 9.83
CA ARG A 72 -8.09 14.17 9.68
C ARG A 72 -7.53 13.76 8.33
N GLY A 73 -6.84 12.62 8.30
CA GLY A 73 -6.38 12.01 7.05
C GLY A 73 -7.56 11.71 6.13
N LEU A 74 -7.33 11.76 4.83
CA LEU A 74 -8.36 11.58 3.79
C LEU A 74 -8.79 10.11 3.62
N GLY A 75 -8.47 9.23 4.58
CA GLY A 75 -8.69 7.79 4.49
C GLY A 75 -7.75 7.07 3.54
N TRP A 76 -6.72 7.74 3.03
CA TRP A 76 -5.75 7.14 2.11
C TRP A 76 -4.86 6.13 2.82
N ARG A 77 -4.32 5.18 2.06
CA ARG A 77 -3.45 4.12 2.57
C ARG A 77 -2.29 3.89 1.62
N GLY A 78 -1.08 3.80 2.18
CA GLY A 78 0.06 3.22 1.49
C GLY A 78 -0.02 1.70 1.56
N VAL A 79 0.24 1.01 0.45
CA VAL A 79 0.28 -0.46 0.39
C VAL A 79 1.53 -0.90 -0.35
N ILE A 80 2.17 -1.95 0.15
CA ILE A 80 3.23 -2.69 -0.55
C ILE A 80 2.71 -4.10 -0.74
N GLU A 81 2.61 -4.56 -1.99
CA GLU A 81 2.48 -5.99 -2.31
C GLU A 81 3.84 -6.51 -2.79
N GLN A 82 4.24 -7.68 -2.32
CA GLN A 82 5.50 -8.31 -2.69
C GLN A 82 5.29 -9.80 -2.95
N GLU A 83 5.85 -10.29 -4.05
CA GLU A 83 5.91 -11.72 -4.34
C GLU A 83 6.89 -12.41 -3.37
N ILE A 84 6.43 -13.46 -2.70
CA ILE A 84 7.28 -14.31 -1.88
C ILE A 84 7.85 -15.41 -2.79
N GLY A 85 9.16 -15.37 -2.98
CA GLY A 85 9.96 -16.34 -3.74
C GLY A 85 11.31 -16.51 -3.10
#